data_AF-A0A317KXV7-F1
#
_entry.id   AF-A0A317KXV7-F1
#
_cell.length_a   1.000
_cell.length_b   1.000
_cell.length_c   1.000
_cell.angle_alpha   90.00
_cell.angle_beta   90.00
_cell.angle_gamma   90.00
#
_symmetry.space_group_name_H-M   'P 1'
#
loop_
_entity.id
_entity.type
_entity.pdbx_description
1 polymer ?
#
loop_
_entity_poly.entity_id
_entity_poly.type
_entity_poly.pdbx_seq_one_letter_code
_entity_poly.pdbx_strand_id
1 'polypeptide(L)'
;MGRDSLKHLFQVKLLVTLFVIFLCIPTTVFGQESDTVEHHVKLNGKLNALSGDLLRFTTSTQLEQNNLARKGPIVDKDKHQDRFEQKARHYIRDLEAGKYQHALKSSSRALKKSISEQWLEEYWVTLKQQLQSQAGEFLSIGSVTVKESNRVHTNVEVELLFEKATFPFILRMDRSAKVDDFLLDSFMGPFAEAPLYSKPELFTEKEVVIGKGDFALPGTLSIPKGKGPFPAVVLVQGSGATDKDETVYALKPFRDLAFGLASQGIAVLRYNKRTYEHAIKTTADPNHTVDKETTDDALLATRLLEKEKRIDEERIYILGHSQGGMMVPKMIEEDKRQNIAGAIIMGGPARTIQDVVLDQFEYLLSVGQITEQVYEFYTTQYEMLNDPDFSGENPPEEFQLGQAAFWDSINDIRAAEMAKNQTEPLLIIQGERDYQVLSDVEIPVWKEALRDRENITYQLYPKLNHFFTEGTGEMSKPEEYFIPANIPKYVVNDIVGWVKSEPQ
;
A
#
# COMPACT_ATOMS: atom_id res chain seq x y z
N MET A 1 21.54 -2.63 -34.42
CA MET A 1 21.42 -2.23 -33.01
C MET A 1 20.99 -0.77 -32.99
N GLY A 2 19.70 -0.51 -33.05
CA GLY A 2 19.20 0.81 -33.43
C GLY A 2 17.89 1.14 -32.75
N ARG A 3 17.80 2.41 -32.30
CA ARG A 3 16.65 3.29 -31.98
C ARG A 3 15.41 2.74 -31.22
N ASP A 4 15.11 1.45 -31.28
CA ASP A 4 13.94 0.84 -30.63
C ASP A 4 14.20 0.47 -29.16
N SER A 5 15.45 0.17 -28.77
CA SER A 5 15.81 -0.05 -27.36
C SER A 5 15.81 1.23 -26.51
N LEU A 6 16.05 2.40 -27.12
CA LEU A 6 16.00 3.69 -26.41
C LEU A 6 14.56 4.19 -26.19
N LYS A 7 13.62 3.86 -27.09
CA LYS A 7 12.20 4.26 -26.94
C LYS A 7 11.48 3.49 -25.84
N HIS A 8 11.80 2.20 -25.69
CA HIS A 8 11.28 1.37 -24.61
C HIS A 8 11.76 1.85 -23.22
N LEU A 9 13.00 2.34 -23.14
CA LEU A 9 13.61 2.85 -21.92
C LEU A 9 13.00 4.20 -21.47
N PHE A 10 12.58 5.06 -22.41
CA PHE A 10 12.00 6.37 -22.10
C PHE A 10 10.54 6.32 -21.61
N GLN A 11 9.71 5.43 -22.16
CA GLN A 11 8.33 5.23 -21.65
C GLN A 11 8.30 4.50 -20.31
N VAL A 12 9.23 3.56 -20.08
CA VAL A 12 9.40 2.93 -18.76
C VAL A 12 9.87 3.97 -17.74
N LYS A 13 10.81 4.85 -18.09
CA LYS A 13 11.30 5.90 -17.17
C LYS A 13 10.21 6.88 -16.71
N LEU A 14 9.36 7.40 -17.60
CA LEU A 14 8.33 8.38 -17.19
C LEU A 14 7.24 7.74 -16.31
N LEU A 15 6.88 6.48 -16.58
CA LEU A 15 5.99 5.70 -15.72
C LEU A 15 6.66 5.43 -14.38
N VAL A 16 7.91 4.96 -14.37
CA VAL A 16 8.68 4.71 -13.15
C VAL A 16 8.82 6.00 -12.32
N THR A 17 9.06 7.18 -12.90
CA THR A 17 9.16 8.45 -12.15
C THR A 17 7.88 8.79 -11.39
N LEU A 18 6.67 8.68 -11.99
CA LEU A 18 5.43 8.93 -11.27
C LEU A 18 5.16 7.84 -10.21
N PHE A 19 5.43 6.58 -10.52
CA PHE A 19 5.14 5.43 -9.67
C PHE A 19 6.09 5.30 -8.47
N VAL A 20 7.36 5.73 -8.60
CA VAL A 20 8.33 5.75 -7.50
C VAL A 20 7.97 6.79 -6.43
N ILE A 21 7.44 7.93 -6.85
CA ILE A 21 6.95 8.96 -5.93
C ILE A 21 5.79 8.44 -5.06
N PHE A 22 4.93 7.57 -5.59
CA PHE A 22 3.85 6.91 -4.81
C PHE A 22 4.36 5.97 -3.71
N LEU A 23 5.61 5.50 -3.76
CA LEU A 23 6.22 4.73 -2.65
C LEU A 23 6.72 5.63 -1.52
N CYS A 24 7.07 6.89 -1.85
CA CYS A 24 7.65 7.85 -0.92
C CYS A 24 6.58 8.77 -0.28
N ILE A 25 5.34 8.76 -0.78
CA ILE A 25 4.27 9.68 -0.34
C ILE A 25 3.03 8.90 0.11
N PRO A 26 2.47 9.18 1.31
CA PRO A 26 1.14 8.71 1.70
C PRO A 26 0.09 9.13 0.66
N THR A 27 -0.97 8.33 0.53
CA THR A 27 -1.94 8.34 -0.59
C THR A 27 -2.85 9.56 -0.74
N THR A 28 -2.37 10.76 -0.46
CA THR A 28 -3.17 12.00 -0.38
C THR A 28 -3.00 12.94 -1.56
N VAL A 29 -2.23 12.62 -2.60
CA VAL A 29 -2.18 13.46 -3.82
C VAL A 29 -3.27 13.04 -4.81
N PHE A 30 -4.52 13.21 -4.41
CA PHE A 30 -5.65 13.37 -5.33
C PHE A 30 -6.46 14.55 -4.84
N GLY A 31 -6.24 15.75 -5.40
CA GLY A 31 -7.14 16.87 -5.11
C GLY A 31 -6.64 18.30 -5.27
N GLN A 32 -5.36 18.57 -5.56
CA GLN A 32 -4.93 19.94 -5.91
C GLN A 32 -3.90 19.91 -7.04
N GLU A 33 -4.26 20.45 -8.20
CA GLU A 33 -3.28 20.97 -9.14
C GLU A 33 -2.66 22.22 -8.49
N SER A 34 -1.33 22.30 -8.51
CA SER A 34 -0.67 23.60 -8.53
C SER A 34 -0.89 24.20 -9.91
N ASP A 35 -1.50 25.39 -9.96
CA ASP A 35 -1.70 26.22 -11.16
C ASP A 35 -0.37 26.66 -11.84
N THR A 36 0.78 26.04 -11.57
CA THR A 36 2.10 26.52 -11.99
C THR A 36 2.83 25.65 -13.01
N VAL A 37 2.24 24.54 -13.50
CA VAL A 37 2.81 23.76 -14.62
C VAL A 37 2.09 24.03 -15.95
N GLU A 38 1.50 25.22 -16.11
CA GLU A 38 1.02 25.73 -17.40
C GLU A 38 2.05 26.67 -18.06
N HIS A 39 3.28 26.21 -18.30
CA HIS A 39 4.19 26.90 -19.23
C HIS A 39 4.86 25.95 -20.23
N HIS A 40 4.13 25.74 -21.33
CA HIS A 40 4.61 25.64 -22.71
C HIS A 40 6.03 25.05 -22.93
N VAL A 41 6.10 23.77 -23.30
CA VAL A 41 7.17 23.26 -24.18
C VAL A 41 6.57 22.91 -25.54
N LYS A 42 6.59 23.89 -26.45
CA LYS A 42 6.42 23.63 -27.88
C LYS A 42 7.65 22.87 -28.39
N LEU A 43 7.54 21.55 -28.55
CA LEU A 43 8.43 20.78 -29.41
C LEU A 43 7.70 20.46 -30.72
N ASN A 44 8.07 21.21 -31.76
CA ASN A 44 7.56 21.10 -33.12
C ASN A 44 7.79 19.69 -33.70
N GLY A 45 6.68 19.09 -34.17
CA GLY A 45 6.52 18.56 -35.53
C GLY A 45 7.59 17.61 -36.09
N LYS A 46 7.41 16.31 -35.87
CA LYS A 46 7.40 15.23 -36.89
C LYS A 46 7.54 13.88 -36.21
N LEU A 47 6.43 13.17 -36.00
CA LEU A 47 6.37 11.70 -35.91
C LEU A 47 4.90 11.25 -35.91
N ASN A 48 4.17 11.67 -36.95
CA ASN A 48 2.91 11.02 -37.34
C ASN A 48 3.24 9.90 -38.32
N ALA A 49 2.53 8.78 -38.18
CA ALA A 49 2.66 7.52 -38.90
C ALA A 49 3.85 6.66 -38.46
N LEU A 50 3.60 5.77 -37.49
CA LEU A 50 4.17 4.41 -37.33
C LEU A 50 3.79 3.75 -35.98
N SER A 51 2.98 4.41 -35.13
CA SER A 51 2.51 3.90 -33.83
C SER A 51 1.33 2.92 -33.89
N GLY A 52 0.83 2.56 -35.07
CA GLY A 52 -0.34 1.69 -35.24
C GLY A 52 -0.07 0.19 -35.27
N ASP A 53 1.16 -0.24 -35.57
CA ASP A 53 1.42 -1.64 -35.95
C ASP A 53 2.07 -2.51 -34.86
N LEU A 54 2.57 -1.94 -33.76
CA LEU A 54 3.17 -2.72 -32.66
C LEU A 54 2.16 -3.15 -31.58
N LEU A 55 1.08 -2.40 -31.38
CA LEU A 55 -0.04 -2.79 -30.51
C LEU A 55 -0.89 -3.94 -31.08
N ARG A 56 -0.73 -4.27 -32.37
CA ARG A 56 -1.43 -5.40 -33.00
C ARG A 56 -0.78 -6.75 -32.77
N PHE A 57 0.53 -6.79 -32.47
CA PHE A 57 1.28 -8.05 -32.33
C PHE A 57 1.13 -8.71 -30.95
N THR A 58 0.72 -7.98 -29.91
CA THR A 58 0.37 -8.54 -28.60
C THR A 58 -1.10 -8.95 -28.52
N THR A 59 -1.99 -8.27 -29.28
CA THR A 59 -3.42 -8.60 -29.29
C THR A 59 -3.76 -9.86 -30.09
N SER A 60 -3.02 -10.19 -31.16
CA SER A 60 -3.39 -11.33 -32.03
C SER A 60 -3.09 -12.69 -31.40
N THR A 61 -1.99 -12.82 -30.67
CA THR A 61 -1.60 -14.06 -29.98
C THR A 61 -2.43 -14.33 -28.72
N GLN A 62 -2.90 -13.29 -28.02
CA GLN A 62 -3.85 -13.44 -26.90
C GLN A 62 -5.29 -13.73 -27.35
N LEU A 63 -5.74 -13.21 -28.50
CA LEU A 63 -7.07 -13.53 -29.04
C LEU A 63 -7.18 -14.97 -29.56
N GLU A 64 -6.10 -15.58 -30.07
CA GLU A 64 -6.14 -16.98 -30.50
C GLU A 64 -6.01 -17.99 -29.34
N GLN A 65 -5.24 -17.67 -28.28
CA GLN A 65 -5.17 -18.54 -27.10
C GLN A 65 -6.43 -18.46 -26.22
N ASN A 66 -7.10 -17.31 -26.16
CA ASN A 66 -8.37 -17.17 -25.42
C ASN A 66 -9.60 -17.75 -26.15
N ASN A 67 -9.51 -18.04 -27.45
CA ASN A 67 -10.62 -18.61 -28.22
C ASN A 67 -10.67 -20.15 -28.22
N LEU A 68 -9.61 -20.84 -27.80
CA LEU A 68 -9.57 -22.31 -27.73
C LEU A 68 -9.97 -22.88 -26.35
N ALA A 69 -10.20 -22.04 -25.34
CA ALA A 69 -10.70 -22.46 -24.02
C ALA A 69 -12.22 -22.25 -23.82
N ARG A 70 -12.98 -21.85 -24.86
CA ARG A 70 -14.43 -21.60 -24.78
C ARG A 70 -15.27 -22.76 -25.30
N LYS A 71 -15.20 -23.93 -24.65
CA LYS A 71 -16.31 -24.91 -24.61
C LYS A 71 -16.32 -25.65 -23.25
N GLY A 72 -16.43 -24.89 -22.17
CA GLY A 72 -16.91 -25.36 -20.87
C GLY A 72 -18.40 -24.99 -20.70
N PRO A 73 -19.16 -25.69 -19.85
CA PRO A 73 -20.61 -25.56 -19.79
C PRO A 73 -21.03 -24.14 -19.37
N ILE A 74 -22.15 -23.68 -19.93
CA ILE A 74 -22.81 -22.41 -19.58
C ILE A 74 -23.12 -22.45 -18.07
N VAL A 75 -22.39 -21.66 -17.29
CA VAL A 75 -22.56 -21.53 -15.85
C VAL A 75 -23.73 -20.59 -15.58
N ASP A 76 -24.71 -21.06 -14.82
CA ASP A 76 -25.82 -20.29 -14.26
C ASP A 76 -25.25 -19.14 -13.43
N LYS A 77 -25.37 -17.89 -13.89
CA LYS A 77 -24.86 -16.72 -13.14
C LYS A 77 -25.63 -16.58 -11.83
N ASP A 78 -24.91 -16.49 -10.71
CA ASP A 78 -25.50 -16.28 -9.40
C ASP A 78 -26.24 -14.93 -9.37
N LYS A 79 -27.56 -14.97 -9.19
CA LYS A 79 -28.44 -13.78 -9.08
C LYS A 79 -27.96 -12.77 -8.04
N HIS A 80 -27.20 -13.21 -7.03
CA HIS A 80 -26.61 -12.32 -6.03
C HIS A 80 -25.50 -11.45 -6.64
N GLN A 81 -24.59 -12.04 -7.43
CA GLN A 81 -23.52 -11.30 -8.11
C GLN A 81 -24.08 -10.31 -9.14
N ASP A 82 -25.11 -10.72 -9.90
CA ASP A 82 -25.78 -9.87 -10.88
C ASP A 82 -26.30 -8.55 -10.29
N ARG A 83 -26.76 -8.57 -9.03
CA ARG A 83 -27.23 -7.37 -8.32
C ARG A 83 -26.11 -6.35 -8.12
N PHE A 84 -24.92 -6.78 -7.69
CA PHE A 84 -23.78 -5.90 -7.45
C PHE A 84 -23.27 -5.29 -8.74
N GLU A 85 -23.10 -6.11 -9.79
CA GLU A 85 -22.68 -5.65 -11.11
C GLU A 85 -23.67 -4.63 -11.70
N GLN A 86 -24.97 -4.88 -11.57
CA GLN A 86 -25.99 -3.94 -12.04
C GLN A 86 -25.95 -2.60 -11.29
N LYS A 87 -25.79 -2.63 -9.96
CA LYS A 87 -25.74 -1.42 -9.14
C LYS A 87 -24.48 -0.60 -9.40
N ALA A 88 -23.32 -1.26 -9.51
CA ALA A 88 -22.05 -0.65 -9.92
C ALA A 88 -22.17 0.04 -11.29
N ARG A 89 -22.74 -0.66 -12.28
CA ARG A 89 -22.95 -0.10 -13.62
C ARG A 89 -23.86 1.14 -13.61
N HIS A 90 -24.93 1.14 -12.83
CA HIS A 90 -25.79 2.30 -12.70
C HIS A 90 -25.08 3.47 -12.02
N TYR A 91 -24.29 3.21 -10.97
CA TYR A 91 -23.53 4.24 -10.28
C TYR A 91 -22.59 5.00 -11.24
N ILE A 92 -21.79 4.29 -12.03
CA ILE A 92 -20.88 4.95 -12.99
C ILE A 92 -21.65 5.67 -14.10
N ARG A 93 -22.78 5.11 -14.57
CA ARG A 93 -23.64 5.81 -15.54
C ARG A 93 -24.22 7.11 -14.99
N ASP A 94 -24.52 7.17 -13.70
CA ASP A 94 -24.97 8.39 -13.06
C ASP A 94 -23.85 9.43 -12.99
N LEU A 95 -22.61 9.02 -12.65
CA LEU A 95 -21.44 9.91 -12.69
C LEU A 95 -21.21 10.47 -14.10
N GLU A 96 -21.27 9.61 -15.12
CA GLU A 96 -21.10 10.01 -16.53
C GLU A 96 -22.22 10.93 -17.03
N ALA A 97 -23.44 10.77 -16.51
CA ALA A 97 -24.57 11.61 -16.88
C ALA A 97 -24.66 12.93 -16.07
N GLY A 98 -23.66 13.24 -15.23
CA GLY A 98 -23.68 14.39 -14.33
C GLY A 98 -24.76 14.31 -13.24
N LYS A 99 -25.26 13.11 -12.93
CA LYS A 99 -26.33 12.87 -11.95
C LYS A 99 -25.74 12.55 -10.57
N TYR A 100 -24.83 13.38 -10.09
CA TYR A 100 -24.08 13.16 -8.85
C TYR A 100 -24.98 12.99 -7.62
N GLN A 101 -26.07 13.76 -7.50
CA GLN A 101 -27.05 13.53 -6.42
C GLN A 101 -27.68 12.13 -6.43
N HIS A 102 -27.91 11.56 -7.62
CA HIS A 102 -28.49 10.22 -7.76
C HIS A 102 -27.46 9.13 -7.42
N ALA A 103 -26.21 9.31 -7.87
CA ALA A 103 -25.09 8.48 -7.45
C ALA A 103 -24.93 8.50 -5.92
N LEU A 104 -24.88 9.69 -5.30
CA LEU A 104 -24.74 9.85 -3.85
C LEU A 104 -25.90 9.19 -3.07
N LYS A 105 -27.15 9.25 -3.57
CA LYS A 105 -28.29 8.52 -2.96
C LYS A 105 -28.10 7.00 -2.98
N SER A 106 -27.41 6.49 -4.00
CA SER A 106 -27.04 5.08 -4.17
C SER A 106 -25.80 4.68 -3.35
N SER A 107 -25.10 5.65 -2.75
CA SER A 107 -24.01 5.41 -1.80
C SER A 107 -24.53 5.04 -0.40
N SER A 108 -23.65 4.38 0.36
CA SER A 108 -23.89 3.97 1.73
C SER A 108 -24.07 5.18 2.67
N ARG A 109 -24.51 4.93 3.90
CA ARG A 109 -24.58 6.00 4.90
C ARG A 109 -23.17 6.48 5.30
N ALA A 110 -22.19 5.58 5.35
CA ALA A 110 -20.82 5.92 5.74
C ALA A 110 -20.18 6.86 4.73
N LEU A 111 -20.20 6.51 3.44
CA LEU A 111 -19.64 7.33 2.37
C LEU A 111 -20.25 8.73 2.31
N LYS A 112 -21.58 8.81 2.46
CA LYS A 112 -22.31 10.10 2.49
C LYS A 112 -21.97 11.02 3.66
N LYS A 113 -21.31 10.53 4.71
CA LYS A 113 -20.79 11.40 5.78
C LYS A 113 -19.46 12.04 5.39
N SER A 114 -18.70 11.38 4.52
CA SER A 114 -17.36 11.81 4.12
C SER A 114 -17.38 12.69 2.86
N ILE A 115 -18.30 12.43 1.93
CA ILE A 115 -18.31 13.16 0.64
C ILE A 115 -19.65 13.87 0.38
N SER A 116 -19.57 15.00 -0.31
CA SER A 116 -20.71 15.76 -0.81
C SER A 116 -20.98 15.43 -2.29
N GLU A 117 -22.07 15.98 -2.84
CA GLU A 117 -22.34 15.90 -4.29
C GLU A 117 -21.24 16.58 -5.10
N GLN A 118 -20.84 17.79 -4.67
CA GLN A 118 -19.77 18.56 -5.30
C GLN A 118 -18.42 17.82 -5.23
N TRP A 119 -18.08 17.23 -4.09
CA TRP A 119 -16.85 16.45 -3.94
C TRP A 119 -16.81 15.29 -4.94
N LEU A 120 -17.93 14.57 -5.08
CA LEU A 120 -18.04 13.43 -6.01
C LEU A 120 -17.92 13.87 -7.48
N GLU A 121 -18.46 15.04 -7.82
CA GLU A 121 -18.30 15.67 -9.13
C GLU A 121 -16.84 16.00 -9.42
N GLU A 122 -16.21 16.76 -8.52
CA GLU A 122 -14.81 17.18 -8.63
C GLU A 122 -13.88 15.97 -8.77
N TYR A 123 -14.02 14.97 -7.87
CA TYR A 123 -13.24 13.74 -7.94
C TYR A 123 -13.36 13.04 -9.29
N TRP A 124 -14.59 12.86 -9.79
CA TRP A 124 -14.84 12.12 -11.02
C TRP A 124 -14.30 12.86 -12.26
N VAL A 125 -14.42 14.19 -12.29
CA VAL A 125 -13.89 15.03 -13.36
C VAL A 125 -12.36 15.01 -13.34
N THR A 126 -11.74 15.25 -12.18
CA THR A 126 -10.27 15.26 -12.03
C THR A 126 -9.66 13.91 -12.35
N LEU A 127 -10.26 12.80 -11.88
CA LEU A 127 -9.81 11.45 -12.22
C LEU A 127 -9.75 11.23 -13.73
N LYS A 128 -10.82 11.60 -14.46
CA LYS A 128 -10.85 11.45 -15.91
C LYS A 128 -9.84 12.34 -16.62
N GLN A 129 -9.70 13.61 -16.19
CA GLN A 129 -8.71 14.53 -16.74
C GLN A 129 -7.28 14.03 -16.56
N GLN A 130 -6.96 13.51 -15.36
CA GLN A 130 -5.65 12.93 -15.07
C GLN A 130 -5.36 11.72 -15.97
N LEU A 131 -6.31 10.79 -16.09
CA LEU A 131 -6.16 9.63 -16.96
C LEU A 131 -6.11 10.01 -18.44
N GLN A 132 -6.83 11.05 -18.85
CA GLN A 132 -6.89 11.50 -20.23
C GLN A 132 -5.54 12.04 -20.72
N SER A 133 -4.79 12.73 -19.87
CA SER A 133 -3.43 13.19 -20.18
C SER A 133 -2.49 12.04 -20.60
N GLN A 134 -2.72 10.83 -20.08
CA GLN A 134 -1.88 9.65 -20.31
C GLN A 134 -2.49 8.72 -21.38
N ALA A 135 -3.81 8.55 -21.37
CA ALA A 135 -4.51 7.50 -22.10
C ALA A 135 -5.40 7.99 -23.25
N GLY A 136 -5.47 9.30 -23.51
CA GLY A 136 -6.38 9.88 -24.51
C GLY A 136 -7.80 10.05 -23.96
N GLU A 137 -8.79 10.33 -24.82
CA GLU A 137 -10.15 10.62 -24.35
C GLU A 137 -10.81 9.42 -23.65
N PHE A 138 -11.68 9.70 -22.67
CA PHE A 138 -12.56 8.68 -22.09
C PHE A 138 -13.63 8.26 -23.11
N LEU A 139 -13.80 6.96 -23.32
CA LEU A 139 -14.71 6.40 -24.32
C LEU A 139 -16.01 5.89 -23.71
N SER A 140 -15.90 4.96 -22.75
CA SER A 140 -17.04 4.30 -22.11
C SER A 140 -16.58 3.41 -20.96
N ILE A 141 -17.52 2.79 -20.25
CA ILE A 141 -17.22 1.67 -19.36
C ILE A 141 -17.25 0.33 -20.10
N GLY A 142 -16.32 -0.55 -19.76
CA GLY A 142 -16.21 -1.90 -20.29
C GLY A 142 -16.94 -2.95 -19.42
N SER A 143 -16.20 -4.01 -19.09
CA SER A 143 -16.70 -5.07 -18.23
C SER A 143 -17.01 -4.54 -16.82
N VAL A 144 -18.01 -5.14 -16.18
CA VAL A 144 -18.33 -4.89 -14.77
C VAL A 144 -18.45 -6.26 -14.13
N THR A 145 -17.55 -6.56 -13.19
CA THR A 145 -17.43 -7.90 -12.62
C THR A 145 -17.20 -7.85 -11.13
N VAL A 146 -17.85 -8.74 -10.38
CA VAL A 146 -17.46 -8.96 -8.98
C VAL A 146 -16.10 -9.66 -8.97
N LYS A 147 -15.06 -8.99 -8.44
CA LYS A 147 -13.71 -9.57 -8.36
C LYS A 147 -13.54 -10.41 -7.11
N GLU A 148 -13.94 -9.85 -5.98
CA GLU A 148 -13.83 -10.51 -4.69
C GLU A 148 -14.92 -10.03 -3.73
N SER A 149 -15.15 -10.79 -2.67
CA SER A 149 -15.96 -10.36 -1.54
C SER A 149 -15.24 -10.74 -0.27
N ASN A 150 -15.06 -9.75 0.60
CA ASN A 150 -14.50 -9.94 1.93
C ASN A 150 -15.60 -9.72 2.98
N ARG A 151 -15.25 -9.69 4.27
CA ARG A 151 -16.25 -9.57 5.34
C ARG A 151 -16.87 -8.18 5.49
N VAL A 152 -16.25 -7.17 4.87
CA VAL A 152 -16.63 -5.76 4.90
C VAL A 152 -17.33 -5.37 3.60
N HIS A 153 -16.69 -5.62 2.44
CA HIS A 153 -17.17 -5.21 1.13
C HIS A 153 -17.22 -6.34 0.10
N THR A 154 -18.11 -6.15 -0.88
CA THR A 154 -18.02 -6.81 -2.19
C THR A 154 -17.36 -5.85 -3.18
N ASN A 155 -16.21 -6.23 -3.72
CA ASN A 155 -15.43 -5.41 -4.64
C ASN A 155 -15.86 -5.70 -6.08
N VAL A 156 -16.39 -4.68 -6.74
CA VAL A 156 -16.84 -4.73 -8.14
C VAL A 156 -15.90 -3.90 -8.98
N GLU A 157 -15.21 -4.56 -9.91
CA GLU A 157 -14.36 -3.87 -10.89
C GLU A 157 -15.20 -3.39 -12.05
N VAL A 158 -15.00 -2.13 -12.41
CA VAL A 158 -15.52 -1.49 -13.62
C VAL A 158 -14.34 -1.08 -14.46
N GLU A 159 -14.26 -1.58 -15.70
CA GLU A 159 -13.24 -1.13 -16.65
C GLU A 159 -13.58 0.27 -17.16
N LEU A 160 -12.69 1.23 -16.96
CA LEU A 160 -12.75 2.56 -17.58
C LEU A 160 -11.95 2.52 -18.88
N LEU A 161 -12.63 2.63 -20.03
CA LEU A 161 -12.01 2.54 -21.35
C LEU A 161 -11.62 3.93 -21.85
N PHE A 162 -10.33 4.13 -22.11
CA PHE A 162 -9.77 5.30 -22.77
C PHE A 162 -9.18 4.88 -24.14
N GLU A 163 -8.85 5.85 -25.00
CA GLU A 163 -8.34 5.57 -26.35
C GLU A 163 -7.12 4.64 -26.41
N LYS A 164 -6.23 4.73 -25.41
CA LYS A 164 -4.92 4.04 -25.40
C LYS A 164 -4.78 3.02 -24.28
N ALA A 165 -5.66 3.03 -23.28
CA ALA A 165 -5.54 2.19 -22.09
C ALA A 165 -6.91 1.87 -21.47
N THR A 166 -6.93 0.87 -20.60
CA THR A 166 -8.08 0.53 -19.76
C THR A 166 -7.62 0.52 -18.32
N PHE A 167 -8.41 1.15 -17.44
CA PHE A 167 -8.09 1.21 -16.02
C PHE A 167 -9.16 0.50 -15.19
N PRO A 168 -8.76 -0.40 -14.27
CA PRO A 168 -9.68 -1.05 -13.35
C PRO A 168 -10.09 -0.08 -12.23
N PHE A 169 -11.38 0.26 -12.19
CA PHE A 169 -11.97 1.07 -11.13
C PHE A 169 -12.81 0.19 -10.20
N ILE A 170 -12.36 0.06 -8.96
CA ILE A 170 -12.99 -0.80 -7.96
C ILE A 170 -14.02 0.00 -7.18
N LEU A 171 -15.30 -0.38 -7.33
CA LEU A 171 -16.37 0.04 -6.42
C LEU A 171 -16.47 -0.95 -5.26
N ARG A 172 -16.28 -0.45 -4.04
CA ARG A 172 -16.49 -1.24 -2.82
C ARG A 172 -17.94 -1.10 -2.39
N MET A 173 -18.64 -2.22 -2.37
CA MET A 173 -20.08 -2.27 -2.13
C MET A 173 -20.36 -2.84 -0.73
N ASP A 174 -21.23 -2.18 0.03
CA ASP A 174 -21.75 -2.73 1.29
C ASP A 174 -22.67 -3.94 1.03
N ARG A 175 -23.07 -4.65 2.08
CA ARG A 175 -23.98 -5.81 1.98
C ARG A 175 -25.36 -5.49 1.39
N SER A 176 -25.73 -4.21 1.33
CA SER A 176 -26.97 -3.72 0.71
C SER A 176 -26.76 -3.35 -0.77
N ALA A 177 -25.59 -3.65 -1.35
CA ALA A 177 -25.19 -3.26 -2.70
C ALA A 177 -25.24 -1.75 -2.93
N LYS A 178 -24.86 -0.97 -1.92
CA LYS A 178 -24.58 0.46 -2.04
C LYS A 178 -23.08 0.69 -2.11
N VAL A 179 -22.65 1.69 -2.88
CA VAL A 179 -21.23 2.08 -2.94
C VAL A 179 -20.82 2.67 -1.59
N ASP A 180 -19.87 2.04 -0.91
CA ASP A 180 -19.34 2.44 0.40
C ASP A 180 -17.96 3.08 0.30
N ASP A 181 -17.17 2.71 -0.71
CA ASP A 181 -15.90 3.33 -1.05
C ASP A 181 -15.52 3.00 -2.51
N PHE A 182 -14.42 3.56 -3.04
CA PHE A 182 -13.90 3.23 -4.37
C PHE A 182 -12.44 3.59 -4.55
N LEU A 183 -11.79 2.97 -5.53
CA LEU A 183 -10.34 3.00 -5.73
C LEU A 183 -10.05 2.81 -7.21
N LEU A 184 -9.10 3.58 -7.76
CA LEU A 184 -8.47 3.26 -9.04
C LEU A 184 -7.33 2.27 -8.79
N ASP A 185 -7.49 1.03 -9.22
CA ASP A 185 -6.41 0.05 -9.15
C ASP A 185 -5.40 0.32 -10.28
N SER A 186 -4.13 0.45 -9.92
CA SER A 186 -3.11 1.06 -10.78
C SER A 186 -2.02 0.08 -11.24
N PHE A 187 -1.96 -1.15 -10.71
CA PHE A 187 -0.97 -2.14 -11.15
C PHE A 187 -1.61 -3.34 -11.84
N MET A 188 -1.25 -3.53 -13.10
CA MET A 188 -1.66 -4.66 -13.92
C MET A 188 -0.41 -5.42 -14.40
N GLY A 189 0.17 -6.25 -13.53
CA GLY A 189 1.35 -7.05 -13.85
C GLY A 189 1.33 -8.43 -13.17
N PRO A 190 2.21 -9.35 -13.58
CA PRO A 190 2.34 -10.63 -12.90
C PRO A 190 2.86 -10.39 -11.47
N PHE A 191 2.20 -11.00 -10.50
CA PHE A 191 2.65 -11.01 -9.11
C PHE A 191 3.56 -12.21 -8.88
N ALA A 192 4.43 -12.11 -7.88
CA ALA A 192 5.19 -13.24 -7.36
C ALA A 192 4.23 -14.36 -6.93
N GLU A 193 4.51 -15.57 -7.38
CA GLU A 193 3.85 -16.77 -6.86
C GLU A 193 4.18 -16.97 -5.38
N ALA A 194 3.42 -17.84 -4.70
CA ALA A 194 3.71 -18.18 -3.32
C ALA A 194 5.13 -18.79 -3.18
N PRO A 195 5.88 -18.47 -2.11
CA PRO A 195 7.26 -18.91 -1.96
C PRO A 195 7.34 -20.42 -1.76
N LEU A 196 8.45 -21.04 -2.18
CA LEU A 196 8.68 -22.49 -2.10
C LEU A 196 8.67 -23.06 -0.67
N TYR A 197 8.88 -22.22 0.35
CA TYR A 197 8.81 -22.63 1.75
C TYR A 197 7.38 -22.57 2.33
N SER A 198 6.41 -22.03 1.58
CA SER A 198 4.99 -22.06 1.94
C SER A 198 4.49 -23.50 1.94
N LYS A 199 3.86 -23.90 3.04
CA LYS A 199 3.24 -25.21 3.24
C LYS A 199 1.78 -25.02 3.64
N PRO A 200 0.88 -24.69 2.68
CA PRO A 200 -0.53 -24.41 2.96
C PRO A 200 -1.26 -25.57 3.63
N GLU A 201 -0.77 -26.80 3.50
CA GLU A 201 -1.28 -27.95 4.22
C GLU A 201 -1.05 -27.89 5.74
N LEU A 202 -0.14 -27.04 6.22
CA LEU A 202 0.23 -26.90 7.64
C LEU A 202 -0.50 -25.78 8.38
N PHE A 203 -1.31 -24.97 7.71
CA PHE A 203 -2.10 -23.91 8.34
C PHE A 203 -3.48 -23.78 7.70
N THR A 204 -4.33 -22.95 8.27
CA THR A 204 -5.64 -22.58 7.72
C THR A 204 -5.78 -21.08 7.78
N GLU A 205 -6.34 -20.47 6.74
CA GLU A 205 -6.71 -19.06 6.74
C GLU A 205 -8.16 -18.87 7.18
N LYS A 206 -8.40 -17.85 7.99
CA LYS A 206 -9.71 -17.44 8.48
C LYS A 206 -9.92 -15.96 8.21
N GLU A 207 -10.99 -15.65 7.51
CA GLU A 207 -11.42 -14.26 7.31
C GLU A 207 -11.92 -13.65 8.63
N VAL A 208 -11.38 -12.49 8.97
CA VAL A 208 -11.66 -11.70 10.18
C VAL A 208 -11.96 -10.25 9.82
N VAL A 209 -12.39 -9.47 10.82
CA VAL A 209 -12.63 -8.03 10.68
C VAL A 209 -11.93 -7.32 11.82
N ILE A 210 -11.03 -6.40 11.48
CA ILE A 210 -10.37 -5.50 12.44
C ILE A 210 -11.28 -4.30 12.68
N GLY A 211 -11.47 -3.93 13.95
CA GLY A 211 -12.34 -2.81 14.30
C GLY A 211 -13.83 -3.07 14.01
N LYS A 212 -14.58 -1.98 13.82
CA LYS A 212 -16.03 -1.98 13.59
C LYS A 212 -16.49 -0.67 12.94
N GLY A 213 -17.71 -0.66 12.44
CA GLY A 213 -18.36 0.56 11.94
C GLY A 213 -17.83 1.00 10.58
N ASP A 214 -17.80 2.31 10.35
CA ASP A 214 -17.56 2.93 9.04
C ASP A 214 -16.14 2.69 8.49
N PHE A 215 -15.19 2.29 9.34
CA PHE A 215 -13.79 1.99 8.99
C PHE A 215 -13.37 0.56 9.39
N ALA A 216 -14.30 -0.39 9.47
CA ALA A 216 -13.95 -1.79 9.73
C ALA A 216 -13.05 -2.34 8.61
N LEU A 217 -11.99 -3.08 8.93
CA LEU A 217 -11.04 -3.57 7.93
C LEU A 217 -11.14 -5.09 7.77
N PRO A 218 -11.20 -5.61 6.53
CA PRO A 218 -11.10 -7.04 6.30
C PRO A 218 -9.66 -7.50 6.58
N GLY A 219 -9.55 -8.67 7.19
CA GLY A 219 -8.25 -9.30 7.39
C GLY A 219 -8.32 -10.81 7.30
N THR A 220 -7.15 -11.41 7.26
CA THR A 220 -6.95 -12.85 7.17
C THR A 220 -6.01 -13.28 8.28
N LEU A 221 -6.48 -14.24 9.09
CA LEU A 221 -5.71 -14.88 10.15
C LEU A 221 -5.25 -16.26 9.69
N SER A 222 -3.95 -16.40 9.45
CA SER A 222 -3.29 -17.68 9.14
C SER A 222 -2.95 -18.40 10.43
N ILE A 223 -3.59 -19.53 10.71
CA ILE A 223 -3.43 -20.28 11.96
C ILE A 223 -2.76 -21.63 11.68
N PRO A 224 -1.61 -21.94 12.28
CA PRO A 224 -0.98 -23.25 12.16
C PRO A 224 -1.93 -24.38 12.55
N LYS A 225 -1.82 -25.54 11.91
CA LYS A 225 -2.51 -26.76 12.35
C LYS A 225 -1.72 -27.42 13.47
N GLY A 226 -2.42 -28.15 14.34
CA GLY A 226 -1.82 -28.85 15.48
C GLY A 226 -2.28 -28.29 16.83
N LYS A 227 -1.53 -28.66 17.88
CA LYS A 227 -1.80 -28.25 19.26
C LYS A 227 -1.28 -26.83 19.48
N GLY A 228 -2.19 -25.88 19.63
CA GLY A 228 -1.88 -24.54 20.14
C GLY A 228 -1.93 -24.51 21.68
N PRO A 229 -2.04 -23.31 22.29
CA PRO A 229 -2.08 -22.00 21.62
C PRO A 229 -0.76 -21.68 20.89
N PHE A 230 -0.81 -20.80 19.88
CA PHE A 230 0.35 -20.41 19.07
C PHE A 230 0.75 -18.96 19.35
N PRO A 231 2.06 -18.62 19.36
CA PRO A 231 2.47 -17.23 19.26
C PRO A 231 1.94 -16.62 17.96
N ALA A 232 1.67 -15.31 17.97
CA ALA A 232 1.08 -14.63 16.83
C ALA A 232 1.84 -13.35 16.46
N VAL A 233 1.87 -13.01 15.18
CA VAL A 233 2.43 -11.76 14.67
C VAL A 233 1.35 -10.99 13.91
N VAL A 234 1.12 -9.74 14.27
CA VAL A 234 0.35 -8.78 13.46
C VAL A 234 1.31 -8.11 12.48
N LEU A 235 1.02 -8.15 11.19
CA LEU A 235 1.81 -7.44 10.18
C LEU A 235 1.19 -6.06 9.91
N VAL A 236 1.98 -5.00 10.03
CA VAL A 236 1.57 -3.60 9.87
C VAL A 236 2.36 -2.96 8.74
N GLN A 237 1.65 -2.55 7.69
CA GLN A 237 2.24 -2.10 6.43
C GLN A 237 2.99 -0.77 6.56
N GLY A 238 3.84 -0.50 5.57
CA GLY A 238 4.49 0.79 5.33
C GLY A 238 3.57 1.89 4.82
N SER A 239 4.18 2.91 4.22
CA SER A 239 3.49 4.09 3.67
C SER A 239 2.56 3.72 2.50
N GLY A 240 1.55 4.57 2.28
CA GLY A 240 0.62 4.44 1.15
C GLY A 240 -0.51 3.44 1.38
N ALA A 241 -1.33 3.22 0.35
CA ALA A 241 -2.48 2.32 0.38
C ALA A 241 -2.11 0.94 -0.15
N THR A 242 -2.05 -0.04 0.75
CA THR A 242 -1.73 -1.43 0.40
C THR A 242 -2.74 -2.42 0.97
N ASP A 243 -2.94 -3.51 0.24
CA ASP A 243 -3.76 -4.62 0.69
C ASP A 243 -3.09 -5.39 1.85
N LYS A 244 -3.76 -6.41 2.36
CA LYS A 244 -3.23 -7.30 3.42
C LYS A 244 -1.95 -8.05 3.04
N ASP A 245 -1.61 -8.12 1.76
CA ASP A 245 -0.38 -8.77 1.29
C ASP A 245 0.80 -7.77 1.19
N GLU A 246 0.53 -6.49 1.50
CA GLU A 246 1.42 -5.36 1.22
C GLU A 246 1.87 -5.38 -0.25
N THR A 247 0.90 -5.59 -1.15
CA THR A 247 1.19 -5.72 -2.57
C THR A 247 1.80 -4.43 -3.11
N VAL A 248 2.99 -4.55 -3.69
CA VAL A 248 3.72 -3.46 -4.31
C VAL A 248 4.32 -3.95 -5.61
N TYR A 249 3.79 -3.47 -6.72
CA TYR A 249 4.11 -3.99 -8.05
C TYR A 249 4.03 -5.53 -8.08
N ALA A 250 5.14 -6.20 -8.41
CA ALA A 250 5.19 -7.66 -8.51
C ALA A 250 5.35 -8.36 -7.14
N LEU A 251 5.54 -7.63 -6.04
CA LEU A 251 5.89 -8.18 -4.73
C LEU A 251 4.68 -8.31 -3.80
N LYS A 252 4.74 -9.30 -2.90
CA LYS A 252 3.73 -9.57 -1.85
C LYS A 252 4.41 -9.97 -0.53
N PRO A 253 5.23 -9.09 0.08
CA PRO A 253 6.08 -9.42 1.22
C PRO A 253 5.30 -9.95 2.43
N PHE A 254 4.14 -9.39 2.75
CA PHE A 254 3.36 -9.84 3.91
C PHE A 254 2.71 -11.20 3.69
N ARG A 255 2.33 -11.54 2.46
CA ARG A 255 1.89 -12.91 2.13
C ARG A 255 3.01 -13.90 2.35
N ASP A 256 4.21 -13.58 1.90
CA ASP A 256 5.38 -14.45 2.02
C ASP A 256 5.74 -14.70 3.49
N LEU A 257 5.75 -13.65 4.31
CA LEU A 257 5.90 -13.76 5.77
C LEU A 257 4.78 -14.59 6.38
N ALA A 258 3.51 -14.28 6.10
CA ALA A 258 2.40 -15.03 6.70
C ALA A 258 2.47 -16.52 6.39
N PHE A 259 2.77 -16.89 5.16
CA PHE A 259 2.88 -18.28 4.76
C PHE A 259 4.10 -18.95 5.39
N GLY A 260 5.25 -18.27 5.40
CA GLY A 260 6.48 -18.79 5.99
C GLY A 260 6.40 -19.00 7.50
N LEU A 261 5.84 -18.03 8.22
CA LEU A 261 5.65 -18.07 9.68
C LEU A 261 4.56 -19.08 10.08
N ALA A 262 3.41 -19.09 9.40
CA ALA A 262 2.33 -20.05 9.68
C ALA A 262 2.73 -21.49 9.39
N SER A 263 3.51 -21.73 8.33
CA SER A 263 4.11 -23.03 8.04
C SER A 263 5.08 -23.50 9.13
N GLN A 264 5.55 -22.59 9.98
CA GLN A 264 6.50 -22.84 11.06
C GLN A 264 5.88 -22.66 12.45
N GLY A 265 4.56 -22.66 12.59
CA GLY A 265 3.90 -22.69 13.90
C GLY A 265 3.69 -21.35 14.58
N ILE A 266 3.73 -20.25 13.83
CA ILE A 266 3.40 -18.89 14.29
C ILE A 266 2.14 -18.43 13.57
N ALA A 267 1.10 -18.02 14.29
CA ALA A 267 -0.08 -17.45 13.66
C ALA A 267 0.23 -16.05 13.12
N VAL A 268 -0.38 -15.68 12.01
CA VAL A 268 -0.14 -14.36 11.39
C VAL A 268 -1.45 -13.69 11.05
N LEU A 269 -1.62 -12.46 11.53
CA LEU A 269 -2.74 -11.60 11.20
C LEU A 269 -2.30 -10.53 10.22
N ARG A 270 -3.01 -10.47 9.09
CA ARG A 270 -2.86 -9.44 8.06
C ARG A 270 -4.21 -8.81 7.80
N TYR A 271 -4.24 -7.54 7.42
CA TYR A 271 -5.47 -6.80 7.14
C TYR A 271 -5.25 -5.78 6.06
N ASN A 272 -6.29 -5.43 5.30
CA ASN A 272 -6.19 -4.33 4.36
C ASN A 272 -5.99 -3.02 5.13
N LYS A 273 -5.00 -2.21 4.76
CA LYS A 273 -4.79 -0.91 5.39
C LYS A 273 -6.01 -0.01 5.16
N ARG A 274 -6.35 0.89 6.09
CA ARG A 274 -7.48 1.83 5.94
C ARG A 274 -7.41 2.65 4.67
N THR A 275 -6.24 3.16 4.32
CA THR A 275 -6.04 3.92 3.07
C THR A 275 -6.28 3.08 1.83
N TYR A 276 -6.10 1.76 1.93
CA TYR A 276 -6.51 0.83 0.88
C TYR A 276 -8.00 0.58 0.93
N GLU A 277 -8.56 0.07 2.03
CA GLU A 277 -9.96 -0.42 2.15
C GLU A 277 -11.02 0.69 2.13
N HIS A 278 -10.68 1.87 2.64
CA HIS A 278 -11.56 3.02 2.78
C HIS A 278 -10.89 4.26 2.16
N ALA A 279 -10.37 4.13 0.94
CA ALA A 279 -9.57 5.13 0.28
C ALA A 279 -10.25 6.51 0.29
N ILE A 280 -11.48 6.60 -0.20
CA ILE A 280 -12.21 7.87 -0.32
C ILE A 280 -12.61 8.41 1.04
N LYS A 281 -13.15 7.56 1.93
CA LYS A 281 -13.54 8.01 3.26
C LYS A 281 -12.34 8.49 4.08
N THR A 282 -11.15 7.95 3.81
CA THR A 282 -9.89 8.39 4.44
C THR A 282 -9.38 9.68 3.80
N THR A 283 -9.33 9.76 2.47
CA THR A 283 -8.92 10.98 1.75
C THR A 283 -9.82 12.17 2.06
N ALA A 284 -11.11 11.93 2.32
CA ALA A 284 -12.08 12.97 2.68
C ALA A 284 -12.21 13.22 4.19
N ASP A 285 -11.47 12.51 5.07
CA ASP A 285 -11.43 12.83 6.50
C ASP A 285 -10.38 13.93 6.76
N PRO A 286 -10.79 15.18 7.08
CA PRO A 286 -9.84 16.25 7.36
C PRO A 286 -9.03 16.00 8.65
N ASN A 287 -9.47 15.07 9.49
CA ASN A 287 -8.80 14.72 10.75
C ASN A 287 -8.00 13.42 10.63
N HIS A 288 -7.68 12.94 9.42
CA HIS A 288 -6.86 11.75 9.25
C HIS A 288 -5.44 12.01 9.79
N THR A 289 -4.95 11.07 10.59
CA THR A 289 -3.63 11.13 11.26
C THR A 289 -2.88 9.82 11.04
N VAL A 290 -1.57 9.82 11.27
CA VAL A 290 -0.77 8.58 11.24
C VAL A 290 -1.23 7.57 12.29
N ASP A 291 -1.70 8.04 13.46
CA ASP A 291 -2.21 7.16 14.51
C ASP A 291 -3.51 6.49 14.10
N LYS A 292 -4.44 7.24 13.50
CA LYS A 292 -5.60 6.62 12.87
C LYS A 292 -5.09 5.60 11.86
N GLU A 293 -4.25 6.02 10.90
CA GLU A 293 -3.74 5.24 9.77
C GLU A 293 -3.11 3.89 10.16
N THR A 294 -2.35 3.87 11.24
CA THR A 294 -1.39 2.81 11.52
C THR A 294 -1.53 2.30 12.95
N THR A 295 -1.41 3.17 13.96
CA THR A 295 -1.37 2.79 15.39
C THR A 295 -2.68 2.16 15.86
N ASP A 296 -3.81 2.83 15.64
CA ASP A 296 -5.13 2.42 16.15
C ASP A 296 -5.55 1.05 15.59
N ASP A 297 -5.34 0.83 14.30
CA ASP A 297 -5.72 -0.43 13.65
C ASP A 297 -4.83 -1.59 14.09
N ALA A 298 -3.53 -1.34 14.29
CA ALA A 298 -2.62 -2.35 14.83
C ALA A 298 -3.07 -2.79 16.23
N LEU A 299 -3.45 -1.85 17.10
CA LEU A 299 -3.97 -2.15 18.44
C LEU A 299 -5.34 -2.85 18.42
N LEU A 300 -6.18 -2.55 17.42
CA LEU A 300 -7.43 -3.30 17.21
C LEU A 300 -7.15 -4.73 16.71
N ALA A 301 -6.10 -4.92 15.91
CA ALA A 301 -5.67 -6.22 15.42
C ALA A 301 -5.08 -7.10 16.55
N THR A 302 -4.23 -6.55 17.42
CA THR A 302 -3.73 -7.27 18.61
C THR A 302 -4.87 -7.67 19.54
N ARG A 303 -5.85 -6.77 19.77
CA ARG A 303 -7.06 -7.07 20.56
C ARG A 303 -7.94 -8.15 19.95
N LEU A 304 -7.94 -8.31 18.63
CA LEU A 304 -8.66 -9.41 17.99
C LEU A 304 -7.98 -10.74 18.31
N LEU A 305 -6.64 -10.79 18.28
CA LEU A 305 -5.87 -12.00 18.56
C LEU A 305 -5.98 -12.46 20.01
N GLU A 306 -6.00 -11.54 20.97
CA GLU A 306 -6.23 -11.83 22.39
C GLU A 306 -7.52 -12.66 22.61
N LYS A 307 -8.53 -12.48 21.76
CA LYS A 307 -9.82 -13.19 21.87
C LYS A 307 -9.88 -14.52 21.13
N GLU A 308 -8.84 -14.86 20.36
CA GLU A 308 -8.79 -16.09 19.58
C GLU A 308 -8.16 -17.20 20.40
N LYS A 309 -8.95 -18.22 20.78
CA LYS A 309 -8.54 -19.30 21.69
C LYS A 309 -7.34 -20.14 21.21
N ARG A 310 -7.01 -20.05 19.92
CA ARG A 310 -5.86 -20.74 19.32
C ARG A 310 -4.58 -19.94 19.41
N ILE A 311 -4.64 -18.67 19.84
CA ILE A 311 -3.51 -17.78 20.03
C ILE A 311 -3.12 -17.76 21.50
N ASP A 312 -1.82 -17.67 21.72
CA ASP A 312 -1.22 -17.47 23.04
C ASP A 312 -1.24 -15.96 23.34
N GLU A 313 -2.09 -15.54 24.29
CA GLU A 313 -2.30 -14.13 24.59
C GLU A 313 -1.07 -13.44 25.18
N GLU A 314 -0.13 -14.20 25.75
CA GLU A 314 1.15 -13.70 26.27
C GLU A 314 2.24 -13.60 25.19
N ARG A 315 1.93 -14.02 23.95
CA ARG A 315 2.90 -14.09 22.84
C ARG A 315 2.35 -13.49 21.56
N ILE A 316 1.79 -12.28 21.67
CA ILE A 316 1.37 -11.47 20.53
C ILE A 316 2.47 -10.46 20.22
N TYR A 317 2.98 -10.51 19.00
CA TYR A 317 4.03 -9.62 18.50
C TYR A 317 3.49 -8.73 17.39
N ILE A 318 4.13 -7.59 17.16
CA ILE A 318 3.89 -6.73 16.00
C ILE A 318 5.12 -6.77 15.10
N LEU A 319 4.92 -6.88 13.78
CA LEU A 319 5.94 -6.59 12.79
C LEU A 319 5.47 -5.38 11.98
N GLY A 320 6.20 -4.27 12.12
CA GLY A 320 5.99 -3.08 11.32
C GLY A 320 7.01 -2.99 10.18
N HIS A 321 6.54 -2.74 8.96
CA HIS A 321 7.40 -2.48 7.80
C HIS A 321 7.45 -0.98 7.48
N SER A 322 8.62 -0.40 7.19
CA SER A 322 8.75 1.01 6.78
C SER A 322 8.07 1.98 7.77
N GLN A 323 7.11 2.82 7.35
CA GLN A 323 6.27 3.63 8.26
C GLN A 323 5.63 2.80 9.39
N GLY A 324 5.17 1.59 9.11
CA GLY A 324 4.67 0.66 10.13
C GLY A 324 5.73 0.32 11.17
N GLY A 325 7.00 0.19 10.75
CA GLY A 325 8.17 -0.02 11.62
C GLY A 325 8.55 1.21 12.43
N MET A 326 8.49 2.40 11.82
CA MET A 326 8.66 3.70 12.49
C MET A 326 7.65 3.88 13.63
N MET A 327 6.42 3.43 13.41
CA MET A 327 5.31 3.58 14.37
C MET A 327 5.26 2.49 15.44
N VAL A 328 6.10 1.45 15.38
CA VAL A 328 6.14 0.38 16.41
C VAL A 328 6.29 0.93 17.83
N PRO A 329 7.21 1.86 18.12
CA PRO A 329 7.33 2.44 19.45
C PRO A 329 6.04 3.14 19.89
N LYS A 330 5.35 3.84 18.98
CA LYS A 330 4.06 4.47 19.28
C LYS A 330 2.97 3.45 19.59
N MET A 331 2.93 2.33 18.87
CA MET A 331 2.01 1.22 19.16
C MET A 331 2.25 0.61 20.54
N ILE A 332 3.52 0.42 20.92
CA ILE A 332 3.89 -0.08 22.24
C ILE A 332 3.46 0.92 23.33
N GLU A 333 3.75 2.20 23.15
CA GLU A 333 3.37 3.27 24.09
C GLU A 333 1.85 3.34 24.31
N GLU A 334 1.06 3.19 23.25
CA GLU A 334 -0.41 3.26 23.31
C GLU A 334 -1.09 1.93 23.69
N ASP A 335 -0.33 0.84 23.84
CA ASP A 335 -0.87 -0.45 24.26
C ASP A 335 -1.18 -0.49 25.77
N LYS A 336 -2.32 0.10 26.12
CA LYS A 336 -2.84 0.17 27.50
C LYS A 336 -3.10 -1.20 28.14
N ARG A 337 -3.07 -2.28 27.36
CA ARG A 337 -3.29 -3.63 27.87
C ARG A 337 -2.01 -4.41 28.09
N GLN A 338 -0.87 -3.90 27.59
CA GLN A 338 0.43 -4.57 27.66
C GLN A 338 0.38 -5.99 27.07
N ASN A 339 -0.34 -6.13 25.95
CA ASN A 339 -0.52 -7.38 25.23
C ASN A 339 0.62 -7.60 24.19
N ILE A 340 1.39 -6.57 23.85
CA ILE A 340 2.52 -6.70 22.91
C ILE A 340 3.71 -7.31 23.65
N ALA A 341 3.99 -8.58 23.38
CA ALA A 341 5.10 -9.35 23.98
C ALA A 341 6.48 -8.96 23.42
N GLY A 342 6.51 -8.23 22.31
CA GLY A 342 7.70 -7.76 21.62
C GLY A 342 7.35 -7.29 20.20
N ALA A 343 8.28 -6.64 19.53
CA ALA A 343 8.05 -6.16 18.17
C ALA A 343 9.24 -6.33 17.23
N ILE A 344 8.95 -6.36 15.94
CA ILE A 344 9.90 -6.49 14.84
C ILE A 344 9.81 -5.21 14.01
N ILE A 345 10.91 -4.49 13.89
CA ILE A 345 11.05 -3.31 13.05
C ILE A 345 11.75 -3.77 11.76
N MET A 346 11.00 -3.85 10.67
CA MET A 346 11.48 -4.34 9.37
C MET A 346 11.63 -3.17 8.41
N GLY A 347 12.87 -2.77 8.10
CA GLY A 347 13.10 -1.61 7.24
C GLY A 347 12.45 -0.33 7.77
N GLY A 348 12.35 -0.19 9.10
CA GLY A 348 11.69 0.94 9.75
C GLY A 348 12.69 2.02 10.15
N PRO A 349 12.47 3.29 9.76
CA PRO A 349 13.41 4.36 10.08
C PRO A 349 13.45 4.67 11.59
N ALA A 350 14.64 5.06 12.05
CA ALA A 350 14.89 5.57 13.40
C ALA A 350 14.55 7.06 13.53
N ARG A 351 14.83 7.82 12.45
CA ARG A 351 14.70 9.29 12.37
C ARG A 351 13.29 9.72 11.94
N THR A 352 13.13 11.02 11.75
CA THR A 352 11.89 11.64 11.26
C THR A 352 11.61 11.20 9.83
N ILE A 353 10.33 11.24 9.41
CA ILE A 353 9.96 10.84 8.05
C ILE A 353 10.55 11.80 7.01
N GLN A 354 10.75 13.07 7.36
CA GLN A 354 11.34 14.10 6.51
C GLN A 354 12.76 13.74 6.12
N ASP A 355 13.61 13.44 7.12
CA ASP A 355 15.00 13.07 6.89
C ASP A 355 15.09 11.87 5.93
N VAL A 356 14.26 10.86 6.19
CA VAL A 356 14.23 9.60 5.44
C VAL A 356 13.76 9.81 4.00
N VAL A 357 12.74 10.65 3.80
CA VAL A 357 12.22 10.94 2.47
C VAL A 357 13.16 11.86 1.67
N LEU A 358 13.88 12.77 2.32
CA LEU A 358 14.92 13.57 1.66
C LEU A 358 16.07 12.68 1.17
N ASP A 359 16.53 11.72 1.98
CA ASP A 359 17.52 10.72 1.56
C ASP A 359 17.05 9.90 0.35
N GLN A 360 15.76 9.50 0.35
CA GLN A 360 15.13 8.82 -0.78
C GLN A 360 15.18 9.66 -2.05
N PHE A 361 14.75 10.92 -1.98
CA PHE A 361 14.72 11.82 -3.12
C PHE A 361 16.12 12.14 -3.64
N GLU A 362 17.11 12.33 -2.76
CA GLU A 362 18.50 12.52 -3.15
C GLU A 362 19.03 11.30 -3.93
N TYR A 363 18.78 10.09 -3.42
CA TYR A 363 19.16 8.86 -4.11
C TYR A 363 18.49 8.77 -5.49
N LEU A 364 17.17 8.97 -5.55
CA LEU A 364 16.41 8.90 -6.80
C LEU A 364 16.87 9.94 -7.83
N LEU A 365 17.27 11.13 -7.39
CA LEU A 365 17.87 12.15 -8.26
C LEU A 365 19.23 11.64 -8.79
N SER A 366 20.08 11.09 -7.92
CA SER A 366 21.41 10.60 -8.27
C SER A 366 21.39 9.49 -9.33
N VAL A 367 20.35 8.64 -9.33
CA VAL A 367 20.16 7.56 -10.31
C VAL A 367 19.30 7.98 -11.51
N GLY A 368 18.88 9.25 -11.58
CA GLY A 368 18.11 9.83 -12.68
C GLY A 368 16.68 9.28 -12.78
N GLN A 369 16.08 8.90 -11.65
CA GLN A 369 14.69 8.45 -11.55
C GLN A 369 13.72 9.61 -11.37
N ILE A 370 14.18 10.73 -10.81
CA ILE A 370 13.43 12.00 -10.73
C ILE A 370 14.23 13.13 -11.38
N THR A 371 13.56 14.24 -11.65
CA THR A 371 14.20 15.47 -12.13
C THR A 371 14.56 16.38 -10.97
N GLU A 372 15.47 17.33 -11.22
CA GLU A 372 15.82 18.38 -10.25
C GLU A 372 14.60 19.19 -9.81
N GLN A 373 13.67 19.50 -10.72
CA GLN A 373 12.42 20.18 -10.40
C GLN A 373 11.53 19.40 -9.42
N VAL A 374 11.44 18.08 -9.59
CA VAL A 374 10.70 17.20 -8.68
C VAL A 374 11.39 17.16 -7.31
N TYR A 375 12.71 17.04 -7.31
CA TYR A 375 13.51 17.06 -6.08
C TYR A 375 13.33 18.38 -5.31
N GLU A 376 13.47 19.53 -5.99
CA GLU A 376 13.30 20.86 -5.41
C GLU A 376 11.89 21.08 -4.86
N PHE A 377 10.86 20.66 -5.60
CA PHE A 377 9.48 20.73 -5.14
C PHE A 377 9.31 19.96 -3.84
N TYR A 378 9.63 18.67 -3.81
CA TYR A 378 9.41 17.86 -2.60
C TYR A 378 10.28 18.33 -1.44
N THR A 379 11.54 18.70 -1.68
CA THR A 379 12.42 19.23 -0.64
C THR A 379 11.80 20.46 0.02
N THR A 380 11.32 21.41 -0.78
CA THR A 380 10.62 22.61 -0.26
C THR A 380 9.39 22.23 0.58
N GLN A 381 8.61 21.24 0.13
CA GLN A 381 7.41 20.79 0.83
C GLN A 381 7.72 20.09 2.17
N TYR A 382 8.76 19.26 2.23
CA TYR A 382 9.19 18.61 3.47
C TYR A 382 9.88 19.58 4.43
N GLU A 383 10.59 20.58 3.92
CA GLU A 383 11.18 21.65 4.73
C GLU A 383 10.11 22.49 5.45
N MET A 384 8.93 22.70 4.84
CA MET A 384 7.80 23.38 5.50
C MET A 384 7.33 22.66 6.77
N LEU A 385 7.52 21.33 6.86
CA LEU A 385 7.16 20.57 8.06
C LEU A 385 8.12 20.87 9.23
N ASN A 386 9.30 21.41 8.98
CA ASN A 386 10.26 21.79 10.02
C ASN A 386 9.94 23.16 10.64
N ASP A 387 8.95 23.89 10.11
CA ASP A 387 8.48 25.13 10.70
C ASP A 387 7.79 24.83 12.05
N PRO A 388 8.25 25.42 13.18
CA PRO A 388 7.60 25.22 14.48
C PRO A 388 6.15 25.70 14.53
N ASP A 389 5.72 26.55 13.58
CA ASP A 389 4.35 27.03 13.45
C ASP A 389 3.51 26.19 12.47
N PHE A 390 4.08 25.14 11.85
CA PHE A 390 3.30 24.20 11.03
C PHE A 390 2.21 23.54 11.88
N SER A 391 0.98 23.49 11.35
CA SER A 391 -0.13 22.81 11.99
C SER A 391 -1.03 22.17 10.94
N GLY A 392 -1.57 21.00 11.25
CA GLY A 392 -2.54 20.32 10.43
C GLY A 392 -3.85 21.08 10.25
N GLU A 393 -4.20 21.98 11.18
CA GLU A 393 -5.41 22.81 11.12
C GLU A 393 -5.24 24.05 10.25
N ASN A 394 -4.01 24.57 10.15
CA ASN A 394 -3.69 25.80 9.41
C ASN A 394 -2.31 25.67 8.74
N PRO A 395 -2.18 24.79 7.72
CA PRO A 395 -0.93 24.65 6.99
C PRO A 395 -0.63 25.91 6.15
N PRO A 396 0.64 26.13 5.75
CA PRO A 396 0.98 27.14 4.75
C PRO A 396 0.16 26.98 3.46
N GLU A 397 -0.18 28.09 2.80
CA GLU A 397 -0.99 28.08 1.57
C GLU A 397 -0.30 27.29 0.44
N GLU A 398 1.04 27.27 0.46
CA GLU A 398 1.88 26.59 -0.52
C GLU A 398 2.05 25.08 -0.24
N PHE A 399 1.50 24.55 0.86
CA PHE A 399 1.62 23.15 1.25
C PHE A 399 0.74 22.23 0.39
N GLN A 400 1.37 21.23 -0.23
CA GLN A 400 0.80 20.41 -1.31
C GLN A 400 1.09 18.91 -1.15
N LEU A 401 1.52 18.44 0.03
CA LEU A 401 1.70 16.99 0.29
C LEU A 401 0.38 16.28 0.65
N GLY A 402 -0.77 16.94 0.48
CA GLY A 402 -2.09 16.42 0.79
C GLY A 402 -2.54 16.79 2.20
N GLN A 403 -2.97 15.81 3.00
CA GLN A 403 -3.63 16.09 4.28
C GLN A 403 -2.64 16.58 5.33
N ALA A 404 -2.68 17.88 5.65
CA ALA A 404 -1.78 18.49 6.62
C ALA A 404 -1.87 17.85 8.02
N ALA A 405 -3.07 17.45 8.48
CA ALA A 405 -3.26 16.76 9.76
C ALA A 405 -2.48 15.43 9.85
N PHE A 406 -2.32 14.72 8.73
CA PHE A 406 -1.49 13.53 8.70
C PHE A 406 -0.02 13.90 8.93
N TRP A 407 0.48 14.88 8.18
CA TRP A 407 1.87 15.29 8.26
C TRP A 407 2.23 15.89 9.61
N ASP A 408 1.37 16.72 10.18
CA ASP A 408 1.50 17.26 11.53
C ASP A 408 1.62 16.12 12.57
N SER A 409 0.77 15.11 12.46
CA SER A 409 0.76 13.99 13.40
C SER A 409 1.98 13.05 13.34
N ILE A 410 2.68 12.98 12.19
CA ILE A 410 3.88 12.15 12.03
C ILE A 410 5.18 12.94 12.19
N ASN A 411 5.13 14.27 12.06
CA ASN A 411 6.27 15.18 12.03
C ASN A 411 7.28 14.93 13.16
N ASP A 412 6.75 14.73 14.37
CA ASP A 412 7.56 14.59 15.58
C ASP A 412 7.93 13.15 15.96
N ILE A 413 7.51 12.17 15.18
CA ILE A 413 7.82 10.77 15.45
C ILE A 413 9.31 10.52 15.23
N ARG A 414 10.00 10.24 16.34
CA ARG A 414 11.43 9.87 16.38
C ARG A 414 11.53 8.48 16.99
N ALA A 415 11.38 7.47 16.15
CA ALA A 415 11.15 6.09 16.57
C ALA A 415 12.22 5.58 17.55
N ALA A 416 13.50 5.86 17.27
CA ALA A 416 14.61 5.44 18.13
C ALA A 416 14.58 6.09 19.52
N GLU A 417 14.26 7.38 19.59
CA GLU A 417 14.14 8.09 20.88
C GLU A 417 12.94 7.62 21.69
N MET A 418 11.79 7.39 21.02
CA MET A 418 10.58 6.87 21.68
C MET A 418 10.80 5.47 22.26
N ALA A 419 11.55 4.62 21.56
CA ALA A 419 11.85 3.26 21.99
C ALA A 419 12.86 3.20 23.17
N LYS A 420 13.56 4.29 23.49
CA LYS A 420 14.65 4.28 24.48
C LYS A 420 14.27 3.75 25.85
N ASN A 421 13.08 4.11 26.34
CA ASN A 421 12.60 3.76 27.67
C ASN A 421 11.59 2.60 27.68
N GLN A 422 11.36 1.96 26.53
CA GLN A 422 10.45 0.83 26.41
C GLN A 422 11.11 -0.46 26.90
N THR A 423 10.30 -1.40 27.35
CA THR A 423 10.77 -2.66 27.95
C THR A 423 10.57 -3.87 27.06
N GLU A 424 9.76 -3.74 26.01
CA GLU A 424 9.37 -4.80 25.08
C GLU A 424 10.57 -5.18 24.19
N PRO A 425 10.95 -6.45 24.08
CA PRO A 425 12.04 -6.88 23.20
C PRO A 425 11.82 -6.43 21.75
N LEU A 426 12.89 -5.96 21.10
CA LEU A 426 12.87 -5.57 19.69
C LEU A 426 13.80 -6.42 18.84
N LEU A 427 13.29 -6.86 17.69
CA LEU A 427 14.11 -7.34 16.57
C LEU A 427 14.12 -6.26 15.49
N ILE A 428 15.27 -5.65 15.25
CA ILE A 428 15.47 -4.65 14.19
C ILE A 428 16.15 -5.33 13.02
N ILE A 429 15.43 -5.47 11.91
CA ILE A 429 15.93 -6.09 10.68
C ILE A 429 16.00 -5.09 9.53
N GLN A 430 17.05 -5.18 8.71
CA GLN A 430 17.29 -4.21 7.64
C GLN A 430 17.99 -4.87 6.44
N GLY A 431 17.52 -4.57 5.23
CA GLY A 431 18.25 -4.86 3.99
C GLY A 431 19.33 -3.81 3.76
N GLU A 432 20.57 -4.22 3.49
CA GLU A 432 21.68 -3.26 3.30
C GLU A 432 21.66 -2.59 1.92
N ARG A 433 20.87 -3.11 0.97
CA ARG A 433 20.66 -2.49 -0.35
C ARG A 433 19.41 -1.59 -0.35
N ASP A 434 18.81 -1.33 0.80
CA ASP A 434 17.61 -0.51 0.91
C ASP A 434 17.93 0.97 0.68
N TYR A 435 17.43 1.54 -0.43
CA TYR A 435 17.58 2.97 -0.71
C TYR A 435 16.51 3.83 -0.04
N GLN A 436 15.44 3.21 0.47
CA GLN A 436 14.34 3.91 1.12
C GLN A 436 14.63 4.17 2.60
N VAL A 437 15.31 3.23 3.24
CA VAL A 437 15.74 3.34 4.64
C VAL A 437 17.21 2.92 4.70
N LEU A 438 18.09 3.91 4.67
CA LEU A 438 19.53 3.70 4.50
C LEU A 438 20.13 3.02 5.72
N SER A 439 20.62 1.78 5.54
CA SER A 439 21.11 0.97 6.65
C SER A 439 22.35 1.56 7.35
N ASP A 440 23.19 2.28 6.62
CA ASP A 440 24.41 2.94 7.12
C ASP A 440 24.11 4.26 7.86
N VAL A 441 22.88 4.77 7.75
CA VAL A 441 22.41 5.95 8.50
C VAL A 441 21.51 5.54 9.65
N GLU A 442 20.48 4.73 9.39
CA GLU A 442 19.40 4.45 10.35
C GLU A 442 19.81 3.47 11.45
N ILE A 443 20.62 2.45 11.12
CA ILE A 443 21.04 1.43 12.10
C ILE A 443 21.98 2.00 13.16
N PRO A 444 22.97 2.85 12.82
CA PRO A 444 23.73 3.56 13.85
C PRO A 444 22.87 4.39 14.81
N VAL A 445 21.82 5.07 14.31
CA VAL A 445 20.90 5.85 15.16
C VAL A 445 20.12 4.95 16.11
N TRP A 446 19.56 3.84 15.61
CA TRP A 446 18.93 2.83 16.47
C TRP A 446 19.89 2.30 17.55
N LYS A 447 21.12 1.92 17.17
CA LYS A 447 22.12 1.38 18.09
C LYS A 447 22.52 2.36 19.17
N GLU A 448 22.70 3.63 18.82
CA GLU A 448 23.06 4.66 19.80
C GLU A 448 21.91 4.94 20.77
N ALA A 449 20.69 5.13 20.27
CA ALA A 449 19.53 5.42 21.11
C ALA A 449 19.20 4.27 22.07
N LEU A 450 19.38 3.01 21.63
CA LEU A 450 19.04 1.81 22.38
C LEU A 450 20.24 1.13 23.04
N ARG A 451 21.41 1.79 23.12
CA ARG A 451 22.65 1.21 23.65
C ARG A 451 22.55 0.67 25.09
N ASP A 452 21.63 1.23 25.86
CA ASP A 452 21.40 0.88 27.27
C ASP A 452 20.35 -0.24 27.43
N ARG A 453 19.79 -0.76 26.33
CA ARG A 453 18.81 -1.85 26.31
C ARG A 453 19.46 -3.17 25.93
N GLU A 454 19.37 -4.17 26.80
CA GLU A 454 19.95 -5.50 26.56
C GLU A 454 19.06 -6.43 25.69
N ASN A 455 17.80 -6.06 25.51
CA ASN A 455 16.79 -6.88 24.83
C ASN A 455 16.55 -6.49 23.35
N ILE A 456 17.60 -6.03 22.67
CA ILE A 456 17.55 -5.62 21.26
C ILE A 456 18.39 -6.57 20.41
N THR A 457 17.78 -7.14 19.38
CA THR A 457 18.47 -7.95 18.36
C THR A 457 18.52 -7.16 17.05
N TYR A 458 19.71 -7.07 16.45
CA TYR A 458 19.92 -6.47 15.13
C TYR A 458 20.28 -7.54 14.11
N GLN A 459 19.61 -7.55 12.97
CA GLN A 459 19.93 -8.46 11.87
C GLN A 459 19.96 -7.72 10.53
N LEU A 460 21.13 -7.65 9.92
CA LEU A 460 21.33 -7.00 8.62
C LEU A 460 21.44 -8.04 7.52
N TYR A 461 20.89 -7.72 6.34
CA TYR A 461 20.86 -8.62 5.19
C TYR A 461 21.52 -7.98 3.97
N PRO A 462 22.77 -8.36 3.64
CA PRO A 462 23.56 -7.68 2.60
C PRO A 462 22.99 -7.65 1.19
N LYS A 463 22.08 -8.58 0.87
CA LYS A 463 21.52 -8.73 -0.48
C LYS A 463 20.13 -8.15 -0.63
N LEU A 464 19.53 -7.67 0.45
CA LEU A 464 18.10 -7.36 0.48
C LEU A 464 17.85 -5.88 0.24
N ASN A 465 16.81 -5.61 -0.55
CA ASN A 465 16.24 -4.28 -0.74
C ASN A 465 15.16 -3.98 0.31
N HIS A 466 14.47 -2.83 0.16
CA HIS A 466 13.42 -2.38 1.08
C HIS A 466 12.34 -3.43 1.39
N PHE A 467 11.89 -4.17 0.37
CA PHE A 467 10.86 -5.21 0.52
C PHE A 467 11.44 -6.61 0.79
N PHE A 468 12.71 -6.68 1.23
CA PHE A 468 13.41 -7.89 1.63
C PHE A 468 13.51 -8.97 0.55
N THR A 469 13.61 -8.56 -0.72
CA THR A 469 13.93 -9.45 -1.84
C THR A 469 15.41 -9.34 -2.24
N GLU A 470 16.00 -10.45 -2.70
CA GLU A 470 17.41 -10.46 -3.11
C GLU A 470 17.64 -9.70 -4.42
N GLY A 471 18.71 -8.93 -4.46
CA GLY A 471 19.23 -8.35 -5.70
C GLY A 471 20.76 -8.32 -5.72
N THR A 472 21.31 -7.55 -6.65
CA THR A 472 22.77 -7.45 -6.86
C THR A 472 23.23 -6.00 -6.95
N GLY A 473 24.51 -5.75 -6.68
CA GLY A 473 25.05 -4.38 -6.57
C GLY A 473 24.86 -3.78 -5.18
N GLU A 474 25.43 -2.59 -4.97
CA GLU A 474 25.53 -1.94 -3.66
C GLU A 474 24.18 -1.44 -3.13
N MET A 475 23.43 -0.71 -3.95
CA MET A 475 22.12 -0.16 -3.59
C MET A 475 21.05 -0.65 -4.58
N SER A 476 19.85 -0.92 -4.09
CA SER A 476 18.72 -1.36 -4.92
C SER A 476 18.13 -0.22 -5.73
N LYS A 477 17.49 -0.57 -6.85
CA LYS A 477 16.78 0.40 -7.70
C LYS A 477 15.29 0.11 -7.75
N PRO A 478 14.44 1.11 -8.03
CA PRO A 478 13.00 0.90 -8.07
C PRO A 478 12.55 -0.16 -9.09
N GLU A 479 13.29 -0.35 -10.19
CA GLU A 479 12.95 -1.35 -11.21
C GLU A 479 12.96 -2.78 -10.66
N GLU A 480 13.67 -3.05 -9.57
CA GLU A 480 13.70 -4.37 -8.93
C GLU A 480 12.32 -4.80 -8.42
N TYR A 481 11.45 -3.85 -8.04
CA TYR A 481 10.13 -4.16 -7.49
C TYR A 481 9.14 -4.66 -8.55
N PHE A 482 9.42 -4.39 -9.83
CA PHE A 482 8.62 -4.89 -10.95
C PHE A 482 8.95 -6.35 -11.32
N ILE A 483 9.99 -6.91 -10.70
CA ILE A 483 10.40 -8.30 -10.94
C ILE A 483 9.78 -9.17 -9.84
N PRO A 484 8.97 -10.18 -10.19
CA PRO A 484 8.43 -11.11 -9.21
C PRO A 484 9.55 -11.76 -8.37
N ALA A 485 9.52 -11.51 -7.07
CA ALA A 485 10.46 -12.06 -6.11
C ALA A 485 9.76 -12.26 -4.76
N ASN A 486 10.32 -13.15 -3.95
CA ASN A 486 9.82 -13.45 -2.61
C ASN A 486 10.83 -13.09 -1.53
N ILE A 487 10.34 -12.86 -0.30
CA ILE A 487 11.23 -12.78 0.87
C ILE A 487 11.96 -14.12 1.03
N PRO A 488 13.30 -14.15 1.15
CA PRO A 488 14.04 -15.39 1.31
C PRO A 488 13.73 -16.12 2.60
N LYS A 489 13.86 -17.45 2.55
CA LYS A 489 13.58 -18.33 3.69
C LYS A 489 14.41 -18.00 4.94
N TYR A 490 15.63 -17.50 4.78
CA TYR A 490 16.48 -17.18 5.94
C TYR A 490 15.89 -16.05 6.79
N VAL A 491 15.31 -15.02 6.17
CA VAL A 491 14.61 -13.94 6.89
C VAL A 491 13.45 -14.51 7.71
N VAL A 492 12.65 -15.38 7.08
CA VAL A 492 11.54 -16.07 7.76
C VAL A 492 12.05 -16.89 8.94
N ASN A 493 13.14 -17.64 8.77
CA ASN A 493 13.71 -18.46 9.83
C ASN A 493 14.25 -17.63 10.99
N ASP A 494 14.86 -16.48 10.72
CA ASP A 494 15.38 -15.57 11.77
C ASP A 494 14.22 -14.99 12.59
N ILE A 495 13.15 -14.53 11.92
CA ILE A 495 11.92 -14.10 12.58
C ILE A 495 11.31 -15.24 13.41
N VAL A 496 11.23 -16.45 12.86
CA VAL A 496 10.73 -17.63 13.59
C VAL A 496 11.57 -17.91 14.83
N GLY A 497 12.89 -17.86 14.69
CA GLY A 497 13.84 -18.09 15.77
C GLY A 497 13.63 -17.10 16.92
N TRP A 498 13.54 -15.81 16.59
CA TRP A 498 13.33 -14.73 17.55
C TRP A 498 11.94 -14.77 18.20
N VAL A 499 10.87 -14.96 17.42
CA VAL A 499 9.50 -15.07 17.98
C VAL A 499 9.38 -16.29 18.90
N LYS A 500 10.10 -17.39 18.61
CA LYS A 500 10.02 -18.62 19.40
C LYS A 500 10.94 -18.66 20.61
N SER A 501 12.02 -17.86 20.66
CA SER A 501 12.82 -17.75 21.87
C SER A 501 11.96 -17.32 23.06
N GLU A 502 12.31 -17.79 24.26
CA GLU A 502 11.64 -17.33 25.47
C GLU A 502 11.84 -15.82 25.61
N PRO A 503 10.80 -15.05 25.98
CA PRO A 503 10.97 -13.65 26.33
C PRO A 503 11.99 -13.56 27.46
N GLN A 504 13.12 -12.89 27.23
CA GLN A 504 14.11 -12.63 28.28
C GLN A 504 13.65 -11.49 29.19
#